data_AF-A0A7C3E329-F1
#
_entry.id   AF-A0A7C3E329-F1
#
_cell.length_a   1.000
_cell.length_b   1.000
_cell.length_c   1.000
_cell.angle_alpha   90.00
_cell.angle_beta   90.00
_cell.angle_gamma   90.00
#
_symmetry.space_group_name_H-M   'P 1'
#
loop_
_entity.id
_entity.type
_entity.pdbx_description
1 polymer ?
#
loop_
_entity_poly.entity_id
_entity_poly.type
_entity_poly.pdbx_seq_one_letter_code
_entity_poly.pdbx_strand_id
1 'polypeptide(L)'
;MKPVLTLATVGLLAATIPARAAENAPSPTVLYYTGFEAAEGYDASKSLRGQKGWLGEGSGGNGLVVDFFEGQGQQAFVGYAPPAPKDEVLSVWRPFNVAAPAPERPVWKFSVWMQIVDSTNGEYDDFRWSAYNTEGRRLFTLDFDNATTEINFLLDDDEGFRSTGFTFSTEVIYLLEIWMNFARNNWQAVMNGQVVVDAQPITTTGAKLDLSDIGAVWALRTKGRPGDNYLLFDDYQLTLEPTDHIPATIELLGLNAKGEFELYLHAERNRTFALDVSADLKDWLPLATNRLAEGYWFFTDTTAPGYPISFYRAREVAP
;
A
#
# COMPACT_ATOMS: atom_id res chain seq x y z
N MET A 1 -12.64 -5.71 18.54
CA MET A 1 -13.22 -4.91 17.43
C MET A 1 -12.01 -4.55 16.57
N LYS A 2 -11.90 -5.09 15.35
CA LYS A 2 -10.77 -4.77 14.47
C LYS A 2 -10.91 -3.31 13.97
N PRO A 3 -9.83 -2.55 13.79
CA PRO A 3 -9.91 -1.22 13.22
C PRO A 3 -10.46 -1.29 11.78
N VAL A 4 -11.54 -0.54 11.53
CA VAL A 4 -12.09 -0.32 10.19
C VAL A 4 -11.44 0.95 9.64
N LEU A 5 -10.85 0.89 8.44
CA LEU A 5 -10.38 2.08 7.72
C LEU A 5 -11.58 2.93 7.29
N THR A 6 -11.96 3.89 8.13
CA THR A 6 -12.88 4.97 7.74
C THR A 6 -12.09 6.13 7.14
N LEU A 7 -12.76 6.95 6.33
CA LEU A 7 -12.23 8.23 5.89
C LEU A 7 -12.00 9.09 7.14
N ALA A 8 -10.81 9.05 7.71
CA ALA A 8 -10.41 10.03 8.70
C ALA A 8 -10.23 11.33 7.92
N THR A 9 -11.16 12.26 8.08
CA THR A 9 -10.88 13.68 7.83
C THR A 9 -9.83 14.10 8.84
N VAL A 10 -8.57 13.75 8.59
CA VAL A 10 -7.44 14.32 9.30
C VAL A 10 -7.40 15.77 8.84
N GLY A 11 -8.00 16.64 9.64
CA GLY A 11 -7.72 18.06 9.58
C GLY A 11 -6.22 18.21 9.86
N LEU A 12 -5.43 18.20 8.79
CA LEU A 12 -4.01 18.51 8.85
C LEU A 12 -3.95 19.99 9.23
N LEU A 13 -3.87 20.30 10.52
CA LEU A 13 -3.30 21.57 10.94
C LEU A 13 -1.83 21.51 10.53
N ALA A 14 -1.55 21.98 9.32
CA ALA A 14 -0.21 22.32 8.89
C ALA A 14 0.29 23.42 9.83
N ALA A 15 0.94 23.03 10.92
CA ALA A 15 1.83 23.94 11.62
C ALA A 15 2.90 24.32 10.59
N THR A 16 2.83 25.54 10.09
CA THR A 16 3.86 26.13 9.24
C THR A 16 5.14 26.25 10.06
N ILE A 17 5.91 25.18 10.11
CA ILE A 17 7.33 25.25 10.45
C ILE A 17 7.95 26.16 9.39
N PRO A 18 8.74 27.19 9.76
CA PRO A 18 9.44 27.99 8.77
C PRO A 18 10.33 27.06 7.93
N ALA A 19 9.89 26.84 6.69
CA ALA A 19 10.59 26.06 5.69
C ALA A 19 11.93 26.75 5.41
N ARG A 20 13.01 26.20 5.97
CA ARG A 20 14.37 26.57 5.59
C ARG A 20 15.29 25.39 5.34
N ALA A 21 14.73 24.18 5.24
CA ALA A 21 15.48 22.96 4.91
C ALA A 21 14.86 22.08 3.81
N ALA A 22 13.68 22.44 3.25
CA ALA A 22 12.98 21.58 2.28
C ALA A 22 13.20 21.96 0.80
N GLU A 23 13.94 23.03 0.48
CA GLU A 23 14.06 23.55 -0.89
C GLU A 23 14.96 22.72 -1.84
N ASN A 24 15.62 21.65 -1.37
CA ASN A 24 16.57 20.87 -2.18
C ASN A 24 16.47 19.34 -2.01
N ALA A 25 15.39 18.80 -1.43
CA ALA A 25 15.20 17.36 -1.44
C ALA A 25 14.94 16.90 -2.88
N PRO A 26 15.66 15.89 -3.41
CA PRO A 26 15.38 15.37 -4.74
C PRO A 26 13.92 14.90 -4.80
N SER A 27 13.24 15.16 -5.91
CA SER A 27 11.84 14.69 -6.08
C SER A 27 11.80 13.25 -6.59
N PRO A 28 10.71 12.50 -6.32
CA PRO A 28 10.51 11.19 -6.92
C PRO A 28 10.58 11.25 -8.45
N THR A 29 11.11 10.19 -9.06
CA THR A 29 11.13 10.05 -10.53
C THR A 29 10.01 9.11 -10.94
N VAL A 30 9.08 9.56 -11.78
CA VAL A 30 8.00 8.71 -12.31
C VAL A 30 8.59 7.71 -13.30
N LEU A 31 8.48 6.42 -12.98
CA LEU A 31 8.90 5.32 -13.86
C LEU A 31 7.75 4.90 -14.79
N TYR A 32 6.52 4.94 -14.26
CA TYR A 32 5.31 4.69 -15.02
C TYR A 32 4.13 5.43 -14.41
N TYR A 33 3.20 5.86 -15.26
CA TYR A 33 1.93 6.47 -14.86
C TYR A 33 0.89 6.21 -15.95
N THR A 34 -0.35 6.02 -15.53
CA THR A 34 -1.53 6.06 -16.39
C THR A 34 -2.74 6.49 -15.56
N GLY A 35 -3.51 7.46 -16.06
CA GLY A 35 -4.85 7.80 -15.58
C GLY A 35 -5.96 7.10 -16.37
N PHE A 36 -5.57 6.20 -17.28
CA PHE A 36 -6.49 5.44 -18.15
C PHE A 36 -7.32 6.30 -19.10
N GLU A 37 -6.87 7.51 -19.40
CA GLU A 37 -7.66 8.51 -20.10
C GLU A 37 -7.72 8.27 -21.61
N ALA A 38 -8.80 8.72 -22.23
CA ALA A 38 -8.93 8.70 -23.69
C ALA A 38 -7.80 9.48 -24.39
N ALA A 39 -7.30 10.54 -23.75
CA ALA A 39 -6.14 11.31 -24.22
C ALA A 39 -4.83 10.53 -24.17
N GLU A 40 -4.69 9.54 -23.28
CA GLU A 40 -3.58 8.58 -23.25
C GLU A 40 -3.77 7.47 -24.32
N GLY A 41 -4.93 7.48 -24.98
CA GLY A 41 -5.33 6.63 -26.10
C GLY A 41 -5.98 5.32 -25.66
N TYR A 42 -6.55 5.31 -24.46
CA TYR A 42 -7.44 4.24 -24.01
C TYR A 42 -8.83 4.38 -24.63
N ASP A 43 -9.52 3.25 -24.78
CA ASP A 43 -10.85 3.15 -25.37
C ASP A 43 -11.76 2.38 -24.42
N ALA A 44 -12.71 3.10 -23.79
CA ALA A 44 -13.63 2.52 -22.82
C ALA A 44 -14.63 1.52 -23.43
N SER A 45 -14.73 1.44 -24.76
CA SER A 45 -15.52 0.40 -25.43
C SER A 45 -14.82 -0.96 -25.52
N LYS A 46 -13.55 -1.05 -25.08
CA LYS A 46 -12.72 -2.25 -25.18
C LYS A 46 -12.24 -2.71 -23.81
N SER A 47 -11.91 -4.00 -23.71
CA SER A 47 -11.22 -4.55 -22.54
C SER A 47 -9.89 -3.86 -22.29
N LEU A 48 -9.50 -3.70 -21.03
CA LEU A 48 -8.21 -3.11 -20.66
C LEU A 48 -7.06 -3.99 -21.19
N ARG A 49 -7.19 -5.31 -21.01
CA ARG A 49 -6.29 -6.29 -21.61
C ARG A 49 -6.21 -6.08 -23.12
N GLY A 50 -4.98 -5.93 -23.62
CA GLY A 50 -4.67 -5.70 -25.02
C GLY A 50 -4.53 -4.21 -25.40
N GLN A 51 -4.83 -3.29 -24.48
CA GLN A 51 -4.59 -1.86 -24.68
C GLN A 51 -3.26 -1.45 -24.07
N LYS A 52 -2.47 -0.63 -24.78
CA LYS A 52 -1.30 0.08 -24.22
C LYS A 52 -0.27 -0.78 -23.46
N GLY A 53 -0.15 -2.06 -23.84
CA GLY A 53 0.77 -3.00 -23.21
C GLY A 53 0.22 -3.71 -21.97
N TRP A 54 -1.05 -3.50 -21.62
CA TRP A 54 -1.76 -4.30 -20.64
C TRP A 54 -1.97 -5.72 -21.17
N LEU A 55 -1.51 -6.67 -20.37
CA LEU A 55 -1.65 -8.10 -20.57
C LEU A 55 -2.72 -8.62 -19.61
N GLY A 56 -3.11 -9.88 -19.79
CA GLY A 56 -4.02 -10.52 -18.85
C GLY A 56 -4.13 -12.02 -19.05
N GLU A 57 -4.49 -12.70 -17.97
CA GLU A 57 -4.70 -14.14 -17.88
C GLU A 57 -6.03 -14.43 -17.18
N GLY A 58 -6.68 -15.51 -17.59
CA GLY A 58 -8.06 -15.80 -17.26
C GLY A 58 -9.04 -15.12 -18.21
N SER A 59 -10.30 -15.48 -18.05
CA SER A 59 -11.45 -14.81 -18.65
C SER A 59 -12.24 -14.20 -17.51
N GLY A 60 -12.73 -12.98 -17.67
CA GLY A 60 -13.40 -12.21 -16.63
C GLY A 60 -13.44 -10.76 -17.07
N GLY A 61 -14.41 -10.01 -16.57
CA GLY A 61 -14.57 -8.61 -16.96
C GLY A 61 -13.36 -7.79 -16.59
N ASN A 62 -12.88 -7.04 -17.58
CA ASN A 62 -11.88 -6.00 -17.42
C ASN A 62 -12.12 -4.95 -18.50
N GLY A 63 -11.83 -3.69 -18.19
CA GLY A 63 -12.18 -2.59 -19.07
C GLY A 63 -11.99 -1.26 -18.37
N LEU A 64 -12.68 -0.26 -18.89
CA LEU A 64 -12.70 1.09 -18.35
C LEU A 64 -14.15 1.53 -18.19
N VAL A 65 -14.40 2.31 -17.16
CA VAL A 65 -15.65 3.01 -16.90
C VAL A 65 -15.39 4.51 -16.79
N VAL A 66 -16.44 5.34 -16.84
CA VAL A 66 -16.31 6.80 -16.83
C VAL A 66 -17.08 7.38 -15.66
N ASP A 67 -16.44 8.29 -14.92
CA ASP A 67 -16.97 9.04 -13.78
C ASP A 67 -17.53 8.13 -12.66
N PHE A 68 -16.94 6.95 -12.47
CA PHE A 68 -17.22 6.14 -11.29
C PHE A 68 -16.52 6.72 -10.06
N PHE A 69 -15.33 7.30 -10.26
CA PHE A 69 -14.80 8.30 -9.36
C PHE A 69 -15.30 9.67 -9.86
N GLU A 70 -16.28 10.25 -9.17
CA GLU A 70 -17.01 11.45 -9.64
C GLU A 70 -16.04 12.59 -10.00
N GLY A 71 -16.07 13.01 -11.28
CA GLY A 71 -15.25 14.11 -11.78
C GLY A 71 -13.79 13.77 -12.06
N GLN A 72 -13.41 12.49 -11.98
CA GLN A 72 -12.03 12.01 -12.19
C GLN A 72 -11.85 11.32 -13.56
N GLY A 73 -12.81 11.40 -14.48
CA GLY A 73 -12.60 10.87 -15.83
C GLY A 73 -12.74 9.35 -15.89
N GLN A 74 -11.80 8.63 -16.49
CA GLN A 74 -11.92 7.18 -16.71
C GLN A 74 -11.21 6.35 -15.63
N GLN A 75 -11.88 5.31 -15.12
CA GLN A 75 -11.27 4.36 -14.19
C GLN A 75 -11.16 2.99 -14.86
N ALA A 76 -10.07 2.27 -14.60
CA ALA A 76 -9.94 0.88 -14.97
C ALA A 76 -10.69 -0.04 -14.00
N PHE A 77 -11.06 -1.23 -14.46
CA PHE A 77 -11.66 -2.25 -13.60
C PHE A 77 -11.22 -3.68 -13.90
N VAL A 78 -11.30 -4.53 -12.89
CA VAL A 78 -11.44 -6.00 -12.99
C VAL A 78 -12.66 -6.44 -12.18
N GLY A 79 -13.43 -7.41 -12.66
CA GLY A 79 -14.72 -7.78 -12.06
C GLY A 79 -15.90 -7.59 -13.02
N TYR A 80 -17.10 -7.34 -12.48
CA TYR A 80 -18.37 -7.15 -13.19
C TYR A 80 -18.89 -8.37 -13.95
N ALA A 81 -18.19 -8.76 -15.00
CA ALA A 81 -18.61 -9.83 -15.89
C ALA A 81 -17.94 -11.13 -15.46
N PRO A 82 -18.69 -12.16 -15.06
CA PRO A 82 -18.12 -13.36 -14.46
C PRO A 82 -17.12 -14.05 -15.40
N PRO A 83 -16.06 -14.66 -14.83
CA PRO A 83 -15.15 -15.50 -15.59
C PRO A 83 -15.87 -16.68 -16.26
N ALA A 84 -15.27 -17.25 -17.31
CA ALA A 84 -15.76 -18.50 -17.85
C ALA A 84 -15.68 -19.60 -16.76
N PRO A 85 -16.59 -20.61 -16.76
CA PRO A 85 -16.72 -21.55 -15.64
C PRO A 85 -15.46 -22.33 -15.22
N LYS A 86 -14.44 -22.38 -16.08
CA LYS A 86 -13.17 -23.07 -15.82
C LYS A 86 -12.12 -22.18 -15.14
N ASP A 87 -12.29 -20.85 -15.19
CA ASP A 87 -11.32 -19.89 -14.69
C ASP A 87 -11.76 -19.44 -13.30
N GLU A 88 -10.83 -19.48 -12.35
CA GLU A 88 -11.03 -19.07 -10.95
C GLU A 88 -10.37 -17.73 -10.63
N VAL A 89 -9.56 -17.23 -11.57
CA VAL A 89 -8.79 -16.00 -11.40
C VAL A 89 -8.77 -15.26 -12.74
N LEU A 90 -8.93 -13.95 -12.67
CA LEU A 90 -8.53 -13.01 -13.70
C LEU A 90 -7.38 -12.16 -13.15
N SER A 91 -6.29 -12.05 -13.89
CA SER A 91 -5.20 -11.12 -13.61
C SER A 91 -5.01 -10.19 -14.80
N VAL A 92 -4.89 -8.89 -14.55
CA VAL A 92 -4.60 -7.86 -15.56
C VAL A 92 -3.43 -7.02 -15.06
N TRP A 93 -2.38 -6.93 -15.87
CA TRP A 93 -1.13 -6.27 -15.48
C TRP A 93 -0.46 -5.62 -16.67
N ARG A 94 0.48 -4.71 -16.42
CA ARG A 94 1.28 -4.06 -17.45
C ARG A 94 2.74 -4.10 -17.03
N PRO A 95 3.60 -4.87 -17.73
CA PRO A 95 5.03 -4.87 -17.47
C PRO A 95 5.58 -3.44 -17.53
N PHE A 96 6.27 -2.99 -16.49
CA PHE A 96 6.85 -1.66 -16.39
C PHE A 96 7.95 -1.44 -17.44
N ASN A 97 8.69 -2.51 -17.78
CA ASN A 97 9.84 -2.50 -18.70
C ASN A 97 10.92 -1.49 -18.29
N VAL A 98 11.22 -1.46 -16.99
CA VAL A 98 12.21 -0.58 -16.37
C VAL A 98 13.45 -1.36 -15.98
N ALA A 99 14.58 -0.66 -15.84
CA ALA A 99 15.81 -1.28 -15.35
C ALA A 99 15.62 -1.77 -13.90
N ALA A 100 16.39 -2.80 -13.51
CA ALA A 100 16.38 -3.28 -12.14
C ALA A 100 16.75 -2.16 -11.15
N PRO A 101 16.21 -2.20 -9.92
CA PRO A 101 16.52 -1.22 -8.87
C PRO A 101 18.04 -1.09 -8.65
N ALA A 102 18.53 0.14 -8.64
CA ALA A 102 19.94 0.43 -8.40
C ALA A 102 20.22 0.58 -6.89
N PRO A 103 21.38 0.15 -6.37
CA PRO A 103 21.69 0.23 -4.94
C PRO A 103 21.60 1.64 -4.33
N GLU A 104 21.89 2.67 -5.12
CA GLU A 104 21.85 4.08 -4.71
C GLU A 104 20.43 4.68 -4.69
N ARG A 105 19.47 4.02 -5.35
CA ARG A 105 18.05 4.40 -5.35
C ARG A 105 17.19 3.13 -5.25
N PRO A 106 17.22 2.46 -4.09
CA PRO A 106 16.63 1.13 -3.95
C PRO A 106 15.14 1.17 -3.62
N VAL A 107 14.59 2.35 -3.29
CA VAL A 107 13.20 2.50 -2.84
C VAL A 107 12.32 2.88 -4.01
N TRP A 108 11.37 2.01 -4.32
CA TRP A 108 10.32 2.28 -5.30
C TRP A 108 8.99 2.34 -4.56
N LYS A 109 8.06 3.13 -5.09
CA LYS A 109 6.71 3.22 -4.56
C LYS A 109 5.71 2.99 -5.68
N PHE A 110 4.81 2.04 -5.46
CA PHE A 110 3.61 1.89 -6.26
C PHE A 110 2.46 2.63 -5.57
N SER A 111 1.66 3.38 -6.33
CA SER A 111 0.44 4.00 -5.81
C SER A 111 -0.71 3.88 -6.78
N VAL A 112 -1.92 3.79 -6.25
CA VAL A 112 -3.15 3.66 -7.02
C VAL A 112 -4.34 4.12 -6.20
N TRP A 113 -5.28 4.84 -6.81
CA TRP A 113 -6.62 5.04 -6.25
C TRP A 113 -7.45 3.80 -6.55
N MET A 114 -8.11 3.24 -5.54
CA MET A 114 -8.92 2.03 -5.73
C MET A 114 -10.20 2.05 -4.91
N GLN A 115 -11.20 1.34 -5.40
CA GLN A 115 -12.47 1.11 -4.71
C GLN A 115 -12.93 -0.31 -5.01
N ILE A 116 -13.38 -1.02 -3.99
CA ILE A 116 -14.06 -2.31 -4.16
C ILE A 116 -15.55 -2.05 -4.04
N VAL A 117 -16.28 -2.34 -5.11
CA VAL A 117 -17.73 -2.28 -5.15
C VAL A 117 -18.28 -3.66 -4.90
N ASP A 118 -19.22 -3.74 -3.96
CA ASP A 118 -19.66 -5.01 -3.41
C ASP A 118 -20.62 -5.77 -4.34
N SER A 119 -20.75 -7.07 -4.07
CA SER A 119 -21.59 -7.97 -4.84
C SER A 119 -23.06 -7.83 -4.45
N THR A 120 -23.95 -7.90 -5.43
CA THR A 120 -25.40 -7.90 -5.24
C THR A 120 -26.01 -9.29 -5.28
N ASN A 121 -25.22 -10.31 -5.65
CA ASN A 121 -25.70 -11.69 -5.85
C ASN A 121 -25.39 -12.65 -4.69
N GLY A 122 -24.73 -12.16 -3.64
CA GLY A 122 -24.38 -12.94 -2.43
C GLY A 122 -23.10 -13.77 -2.53
N GLU A 123 -22.36 -13.68 -3.63
CA GLU A 123 -21.00 -14.21 -3.77
C GLU A 123 -20.00 -13.05 -3.70
N TYR A 124 -19.07 -13.10 -2.75
CA TYR A 124 -18.15 -12.00 -2.47
C TYR A 124 -16.72 -12.46 -2.77
N ASP A 125 -16.27 -12.21 -3.99
CA ASP A 125 -14.93 -12.62 -4.45
C ASP A 125 -13.84 -11.66 -3.96
N ASP A 126 -12.60 -12.13 -3.94
CA ASP A 126 -11.47 -11.37 -3.44
C ASP A 126 -10.82 -10.52 -4.54
N PHE A 127 -10.25 -9.38 -4.17
CA PHE A 127 -9.43 -8.55 -5.05
C PHE A 127 -8.01 -8.42 -4.51
N ARG A 128 -7.03 -8.42 -5.41
CA ARG A 128 -5.61 -8.45 -5.03
C ARG A 128 -4.75 -7.54 -5.88
N TRP A 129 -3.70 -7.03 -5.25
CA TRP A 129 -2.53 -6.47 -5.93
C TRP A 129 -1.37 -7.43 -5.74
N SER A 130 -0.90 -8.03 -6.84
CA SER A 130 0.18 -9.03 -6.79
C SER A 130 1.41 -8.53 -7.52
N ALA A 131 2.54 -8.48 -6.82
CA ALA A 131 3.82 -8.03 -7.37
C ALA A 131 4.62 -9.22 -7.94
N TYR A 132 5.13 -9.06 -9.15
CA TYR A 132 5.95 -10.07 -9.83
C TYR A 132 7.30 -9.48 -10.24
N ASN A 133 8.36 -10.30 -10.14
CA ASN A 133 9.67 -9.95 -10.64
C ASN A 133 9.80 -10.23 -12.16
N THR A 134 10.92 -9.85 -12.77
CA THR A 134 11.15 -10.02 -14.22
C THR A 134 11.32 -11.48 -14.68
N GLU A 135 11.41 -12.43 -13.75
CA GLU A 135 11.43 -13.87 -14.03
C GLU A 135 10.02 -14.50 -13.93
N GLY A 136 8.99 -13.70 -13.71
CA GLY A 136 7.62 -14.17 -13.52
C GLY A 136 7.37 -14.84 -12.16
N ARG A 137 8.24 -14.61 -11.17
CA ARG A 137 8.03 -15.09 -9.80
C ARG A 137 7.21 -14.07 -9.02
N ARG A 138 6.13 -14.53 -8.39
CA ARG A 138 5.35 -13.75 -7.44
C ARG A 138 6.22 -13.45 -6.22
N LEU A 139 6.36 -12.17 -5.89
CA LEU A 139 7.13 -11.71 -4.74
C LEU A 139 6.24 -11.68 -3.49
N PHE A 140 5.13 -10.95 -3.58
CA PHE A 140 4.12 -10.86 -2.54
C PHE A 140 2.77 -10.45 -3.15
N THR A 141 1.72 -10.57 -2.35
CA THR A 141 0.35 -10.18 -2.70
C THR A 141 -0.30 -9.46 -1.53
N LEU A 142 -0.97 -8.34 -1.81
CA LEU A 142 -1.95 -7.72 -0.90
C LEU A 142 -3.35 -8.15 -1.36
N ASP A 143 -4.17 -8.61 -0.42
CA ASP A 143 -5.47 -9.22 -0.66
C ASP A 143 -6.56 -8.51 0.15
N PHE A 144 -7.70 -8.32 -0.50
CA PHE A 144 -8.91 -7.74 0.06
C PHE A 144 -9.99 -8.81 -0.02
N ASP A 145 -10.19 -9.51 1.10
CA ASP A 145 -11.23 -10.55 1.22
C ASP A 145 -12.58 -9.83 1.32
N ASN A 146 -13.35 -9.84 0.23
CA ASN A 146 -14.59 -9.07 0.15
C ASN A 146 -15.73 -9.70 0.97
N ALA A 147 -15.62 -10.97 1.36
CA ALA A 147 -16.63 -11.62 2.19
C ALA A 147 -16.50 -11.25 3.67
N THR A 148 -15.27 -11.04 4.14
CA THR A 148 -14.96 -10.72 5.54
C THR A 148 -14.54 -9.27 5.75
N THR A 149 -14.27 -8.55 4.65
CA THR A 149 -13.66 -7.21 4.60
C THR A 149 -12.23 -7.15 5.18
N GLU A 150 -11.60 -8.29 5.44
CA GLU A 150 -10.25 -8.32 5.98
C GLU A 150 -9.22 -8.00 4.90
N ILE A 151 -8.20 -7.23 5.29
CA ILE A 151 -7.01 -7.03 4.49
C ILE A 151 -5.99 -8.08 4.90
N ASN A 152 -5.53 -8.87 3.94
CA ASN A 152 -4.54 -9.91 4.13
C ASN A 152 -3.33 -9.67 3.23
N PHE A 153 -2.22 -10.34 3.52
CA PHE A 153 -1.10 -10.44 2.61
C PHE A 153 -0.60 -11.87 2.50
N LEU A 154 0.06 -12.18 1.39
CA LEU A 154 0.65 -13.49 1.12
C LEU A 154 2.08 -13.30 0.62
N LEU A 155 3.02 -13.94 1.28
CA LEU A 155 4.42 -14.00 0.84
C LEU A 155 4.65 -15.22 -0.07
N ASP A 156 5.86 -15.36 -0.59
CA ASP A 156 6.31 -16.47 -1.42
C ASP A 156 6.84 -17.69 -0.62
N ASP A 157 6.44 -17.82 0.65
CA ASP A 157 6.89 -18.88 1.58
C ASP A 157 5.95 -20.10 1.67
N ASP A 158 4.88 -20.12 0.88
CA ASP A 158 3.85 -21.15 0.88
C ASP A 158 3.10 -21.32 2.23
N GLU A 159 3.16 -20.33 3.14
CA GLU A 159 2.48 -20.39 4.45
C GLU A 159 1.02 -19.90 4.41
N GLY A 160 0.54 -19.44 3.25
CA GLY A 160 -0.82 -18.95 3.08
C GLY A 160 -1.01 -17.48 3.51
N PHE A 161 -2.26 -17.01 3.43
CA PHE A 161 -2.59 -15.62 3.74
C PHE A 161 -2.45 -15.32 5.23
N ARG A 162 -1.91 -14.13 5.53
CA ARG A 162 -1.73 -13.59 6.86
C ARG A 162 -2.60 -12.35 7.01
N SER A 163 -3.37 -12.30 8.09
CA SER A 163 -4.20 -11.14 8.40
C SER A 163 -3.32 -9.96 8.80
N THR A 164 -3.68 -8.78 8.33
CA THR A 164 -3.07 -7.52 8.78
C THR A 164 -3.66 -7.01 10.09
N GLY A 165 -4.81 -7.56 10.49
CA GLY A 165 -5.62 -7.00 11.58
C GLY A 165 -6.53 -5.84 11.16
N PHE A 166 -6.39 -5.31 9.95
CA PHE A 166 -7.24 -4.25 9.41
C PHE A 166 -8.39 -4.80 8.57
N THR A 167 -9.47 -4.03 8.51
CA THR A 167 -10.58 -4.23 7.56
C THR A 167 -10.80 -2.98 6.71
N PHE A 168 -11.32 -3.17 5.51
CA PHE A 168 -11.75 -2.09 4.62
C PHE A 168 -13.28 -1.94 4.62
N SER A 169 -13.79 -0.85 4.06
CA SER A 169 -15.21 -0.69 3.75
C SER A 169 -15.37 -0.72 2.23
N THR A 170 -16.36 -1.47 1.76
CA THR A 170 -16.76 -1.42 0.35
C THR A 170 -17.33 -0.04 0.02
N GLU A 171 -17.34 0.32 -1.26
CA GLU A 171 -17.76 1.62 -1.78
C GLU A 171 -16.90 2.82 -1.35
N VAL A 172 -15.81 2.61 -0.61
CA VAL A 172 -14.88 3.69 -0.24
C VAL A 172 -13.70 3.72 -1.20
N ILE A 173 -13.37 4.92 -1.67
CA ILE A 173 -12.17 5.17 -2.47
C ILE A 173 -10.97 5.31 -1.53
N TYR A 174 -9.95 4.50 -1.76
CA TYR A 174 -8.70 4.47 -1.02
C TYR A 174 -7.52 4.83 -1.91
N LEU A 175 -6.60 5.64 -1.41
CA LEU A 175 -5.23 5.70 -1.92
C LEU A 175 -4.46 4.54 -1.30
N LEU A 176 -4.06 3.58 -2.12
CA LEU A 176 -3.12 2.53 -1.74
C LEU A 176 -1.71 2.94 -2.17
N GLU A 177 -0.75 2.83 -1.26
CA GLU A 177 0.67 2.97 -1.54
C GLU A 177 1.42 1.71 -1.07
N ILE A 178 2.24 1.13 -1.94
CA ILE A 178 3.13 0.01 -1.62
C ILE A 178 4.57 0.50 -1.78
N TRP A 179 5.27 0.59 -0.67
CA TRP A 179 6.68 0.96 -0.61
C TRP A 179 7.54 -0.30 -0.67
N MET A 180 8.58 -0.31 -1.50
CA MET A 180 9.47 -1.44 -1.70
C MET A 180 10.93 -0.98 -1.66
N ASN A 181 11.70 -1.47 -0.72
CA ASN A 181 13.15 -1.30 -0.68
C ASN A 181 13.83 -2.59 -1.14
N PHE A 182 14.32 -2.58 -2.38
CA PHE A 182 14.97 -3.74 -2.99
C PHE A 182 16.36 -4.02 -2.42
N ALA A 183 17.07 -3.02 -1.91
CA ALA A 183 18.37 -3.24 -1.27
C ALA A 183 18.23 -3.89 0.10
N ARG A 184 17.10 -3.67 0.80
CA ARG A 184 16.85 -4.18 2.14
C ARG A 184 15.86 -5.35 2.17
N ASN A 185 15.38 -5.82 1.02
CA ASN A 185 14.36 -6.86 0.87
C ASN A 185 13.15 -6.59 1.79
N ASN A 186 12.52 -5.44 1.59
CA ASN A 186 11.48 -4.99 2.50
C ASN A 186 10.36 -4.28 1.74
N TRP A 187 9.11 -4.55 2.10
CA TRP A 187 7.96 -3.81 1.61
C TRP A 187 6.99 -3.47 2.73
N GLN A 188 6.18 -2.44 2.50
CA GLN A 188 5.16 -1.94 3.41
C GLN A 188 3.97 -1.48 2.58
N ALA A 189 2.75 -1.67 3.08
CA ALA A 189 1.55 -1.10 2.46
C ALA A 189 0.91 -0.06 3.38
N VAL A 190 0.46 1.03 2.76
CA VAL A 190 -0.17 2.17 3.40
C VAL A 190 -1.49 2.44 2.67
N MET A 191 -2.58 2.59 3.41
CA MET A 191 -3.89 2.98 2.87
C MET A 191 -4.37 4.27 3.51
N ASN A 192 -4.60 5.30 2.71
CA ASN A 192 -4.97 6.65 3.18
C ASN A 192 -4.05 7.18 4.30
N GLY A 193 -2.74 6.88 4.22
CA GLY A 193 -1.74 7.26 5.20
C GLY A 193 -1.61 6.33 6.42
N GLN A 194 -2.51 5.38 6.61
CA GLN A 194 -2.41 4.35 7.65
C GLN A 194 -1.55 3.18 7.18
N VAL A 195 -0.55 2.77 7.97
CA VAL A 195 0.20 1.53 7.69
C VAL A 195 -0.73 0.34 7.94
N VAL A 196 -1.00 -0.43 6.88
CA VAL A 196 -1.86 -1.63 6.94
C VAL A 196 -1.06 -2.91 6.82
N VAL A 197 0.14 -2.87 6.25
CA VAL A 197 1.09 -3.98 6.32
C VAL A 197 2.39 -3.39 6.82
N ASP A 198 2.81 -3.81 8.01
CA ASP A 198 4.14 -3.55 8.53
C ASP A 198 5.23 -4.08 7.61
N ALA A 199 6.48 -3.71 7.87
CA ALA A 199 7.58 -4.09 7.01
C ALA A 199 7.74 -5.62 6.88
N GLN A 200 7.52 -6.16 5.67
CA GLN A 200 7.60 -7.58 5.31
C GLN A 200 8.68 -7.84 4.25
N PRO A 201 9.18 -9.08 4.08
CA PRO A 201 10.12 -9.38 3.01
C PRO A 201 9.45 -9.26 1.65
N ILE A 202 10.15 -8.66 0.67
CA ILE A 202 9.72 -8.71 -0.74
C ILE A 202 9.75 -10.16 -1.23
N THR A 203 10.76 -10.92 -0.79
CA THR A 203 10.87 -12.37 -1.02
C THR A 203 11.46 -13.05 0.22
N THR A 204 10.96 -14.24 0.51
CA THR A 204 11.44 -15.17 1.53
C THR A 204 12.29 -16.28 0.93
N THR A 205 12.15 -16.53 -0.38
CA THR A 205 12.82 -17.61 -1.10
C THR A 205 14.13 -17.18 -1.75
N GLY A 206 14.44 -15.88 -1.72
CA GLY A 206 15.61 -15.31 -2.40
C GLY A 206 15.39 -15.15 -3.90
N ALA A 207 14.14 -15.00 -4.35
CA ALA A 207 13.82 -14.63 -5.72
C ALA A 207 14.53 -13.33 -6.11
N LYS A 208 14.74 -13.14 -7.42
CA LYS A 208 15.37 -11.92 -7.93
C LYS A 208 14.62 -10.67 -7.45
N LEU A 209 15.35 -9.77 -6.78
CA LEU A 209 14.85 -8.50 -6.23
C LEU A 209 14.79 -7.42 -7.33
N ASP A 210 13.82 -7.56 -8.22
CA ASP A 210 13.39 -6.52 -9.14
C ASP A 210 11.88 -6.57 -9.34
N LEU A 211 11.32 -5.70 -10.19
CA LEU A 211 9.88 -5.62 -10.43
C LEU A 211 9.58 -5.62 -11.93
N SER A 212 8.73 -6.56 -12.34
CA SER A 212 8.10 -6.57 -13.66
C SER A 212 6.84 -5.74 -13.65
N ASP A 213 5.92 -6.04 -12.73
CA ASP A 213 4.58 -5.49 -12.68
C ASP A 213 3.93 -5.68 -11.31
N ILE A 214 2.85 -4.93 -11.08
CA ILE A 214 1.90 -5.16 -9.99
C ILE A 214 0.52 -5.31 -10.62
N GLY A 215 0.01 -6.53 -10.67
CA GLY A 215 -1.26 -6.85 -11.35
C GLY A 215 -2.47 -6.65 -10.46
N ALA A 216 -3.56 -6.15 -11.05
CA ALA A 216 -4.89 -6.18 -10.47
C ALA A 216 -5.51 -7.57 -10.71
N VAL A 217 -5.92 -8.23 -9.63
CA VAL A 217 -6.39 -9.61 -9.67
C VAL A 217 -7.79 -9.68 -9.08
N TRP A 218 -8.68 -10.36 -9.79
CA TRP A 218 -9.96 -10.84 -9.26
C TRP A 218 -9.87 -12.34 -9.06
N ALA A 219 -10.01 -12.79 -7.82
CA ALA A 219 -9.92 -14.19 -7.44
C ALA A 219 -11.25 -14.68 -6.88
N LEU A 220 -11.83 -15.70 -7.52
CA LEU A 220 -13.10 -16.24 -7.07
C LEU A 220 -12.95 -16.86 -5.68
N ARG A 221 -13.86 -16.51 -4.79
CA ARG A 221 -13.91 -17.12 -3.46
C ARG A 221 -14.39 -18.56 -3.55
N THR A 222 -15.45 -18.78 -4.34
CA THR A 222 -16.02 -20.11 -4.57
C THR A 222 -15.97 -20.44 -6.05
N LYS A 223 -15.24 -21.51 -6.40
CA LYS A 223 -15.13 -21.99 -7.78
C LYS A 223 -16.51 -22.14 -8.44
N GLY A 224 -16.67 -21.49 -9.60
CA GLY A 224 -17.90 -21.57 -10.40
C GLY A 224 -19.09 -20.78 -9.83
N ARG A 225 -18.89 -19.99 -8.77
CA ARG A 225 -19.89 -19.10 -8.17
C ARG A 225 -19.31 -17.68 -8.05
N PRO A 226 -19.06 -17.01 -9.19
CA PRO A 226 -18.54 -15.65 -9.17
C PRO A 226 -19.58 -14.64 -8.69
N GLY A 227 -19.11 -13.65 -7.96
CA GLY A 227 -19.83 -12.42 -7.67
C GLY A 227 -19.96 -11.52 -8.89
N ASP A 228 -20.74 -10.45 -8.73
CA ASP A 228 -20.76 -9.30 -9.64
C ASP A 228 -20.00 -8.09 -9.05
N ASN A 229 -19.25 -8.30 -7.95
CA ASN A 229 -18.33 -7.33 -7.38
C ASN A 229 -17.21 -6.97 -8.36
N TYR A 230 -16.59 -5.80 -8.15
CA TYR A 230 -15.49 -5.33 -8.98
C TYR A 230 -14.55 -4.41 -8.22
N LEU A 231 -13.29 -4.40 -8.67
CA LEU A 231 -12.26 -3.46 -8.25
C LEU A 231 -12.16 -2.38 -9.33
N LEU A 232 -12.42 -1.14 -8.94
CA LEU A 232 -12.06 0.05 -9.69
C LEU A 232 -10.67 0.51 -9.31
N PHE A 233 -9.89 1.00 -10.27
CA PHE A 233 -8.59 1.58 -10.02
C PHE A 233 -8.19 2.66 -11.02
N ASP A 234 -7.44 3.65 -10.54
CA ASP A 234 -7.02 4.83 -11.30
C ASP A 234 -5.72 5.42 -10.77
N ASP A 235 -5.11 6.35 -11.51
CA ASP A 235 -3.79 6.94 -11.25
C ASP A 235 -2.74 5.89 -10.89
N TYR A 236 -2.69 4.80 -11.67
CA TYR A 236 -1.76 3.70 -11.47
C TYR A 236 -0.33 4.19 -11.74
N GLN A 237 0.47 4.29 -10.69
CA GLN A 237 1.77 4.95 -10.73
C GLN A 237 2.86 4.12 -10.08
N LEU A 238 4.05 4.12 -10.70
CA LEU A 238 5.28 3.62 -10.12
C LEU A 238 6.32 4.73 -10.10
N THR A 239 6.87 5.03 -8.94
CA THR A 239 7.92 6.02 -8.75
C THR A 239 9.19 5.41 -8.17
N LEU A 240 10.32 6.00 -8.55
CA LEU A 240 11.61 5.81 -7.93
C LEU A 240 11.81 6.92 -6.90
N GLU A 241 11.88 6.54 -5.63
CA GLU A 241 11.90 7.49 -4.53
C GLU A 241 13.30 8.07 -4.29
N PRO A 242 13.40 9.30 -3.78
CA PRO A 242 14.65 10.00 -3.50
C PRO A 242 15.24 9.63 -2.13
N THR A 243 15.03 8.39 -1.69
CA THR A 243 15.45 7.87 -0.38
C THR A 243 16.02 6.46 -0.52
N ASP A 244 16.87 6.07 0.43
CA ASP A 244 17.45 4.73 0.53
C ASP A 244 16.73 3.83 1.56
N HIS A 245 15.70 4.35 2.22
CA HIS A 245 14.86 3.67 3.20
C HIS A 245 13.38 4.02 3.01
N ILE A 246 12.49 3.06 3.29
CA ILE A 246 11.06 3.33 3.42
C ILE A 246 10.86 4.33 4.58
N PRO A 247 10.11 5.43 4.37
CA PRO A 247 9.86 6.40 5.42
C PRO A 247 9.22 5.77 6.66
N ALA A 248 9.74 6.12 7.84
CA ALA A 248 9.17 5.69 9.10
C ALA A 248 7.89 6.49 9.41
N THR A 249 6.88 5.80 9.95
CA THR A 249 5.59 6.40 10.33
C THR A 249 5.38 6.26 11.83
N ILE A 250 4.91 7.32 12.48
CA ILE A 250 4.43 7.25 13.86
C ILE A 250 2.91 7.26 13.84
N GLU A 251 2.31 6.21 14.39
CA GLU A 251 0.88 6.14 14.69
C GLU A 251 0.66 6.53 16.16
N LEU A 252 -0.16 7.55 16.38
CA LEU A 252 -0.47 8.05 17.72
C LEU A 252 -1.72 7.33 18.26
N LEU A 253 -1.58 6.61 19.38
CA LEU A 253 -2.70 5.90 20.01
C LEU A 253 -3.41 6.75 21.07
N GLY A 254 -2.70 7.73 21.63
CA GLY A 254 -3.24 8.68 22.60
C GLY A 254 -2.85 8.36 24.04
N LEU A 255 -3.57 8.97 25.00
CA LEU A 255 -3.30 8.80 26.43
C LEU A 255 -4.01 7.55 26.97
N ASN A 256 -3.28 6.73 27.72
CA ASN A 256 -3.86 5.62 28.45
C ASN A 256 -4.50 6.07 29.78
N ALA A 257 -5.07 5.13 30.54
CA ALA A 257 -5.78 5.43 31.79
C ALA A 257 -4.91 6.09 32.89
N LYS A 258 -3.58 6.03 32.79
CA LYS A 258 -2.63 6.69 33.70
C LYS A 258 -2.17 8.06 33.20
N GLY A 259 -2.63 8.48 32.02
CA GLY A 259 -2.15 9.70 31.34
C GLY A 259 -0.79 9.53 30.66
N GLU A 260 -0.28 8.30 30.53
CA GLU A 260 0.92 8.02 29.74
C GLU A 260 0.52 7.97 28.26
N PHE A 261 1.42 8.34 27.35
CA PHE A 261 1.10 8.41 25.93
C PHE A 261 1.59 7.17 25.19
N GLU A 262 0.74 6.58 24.35
CA GLU A 262 1.03 5.36 23.60
C GLU A 262 1.12 5.67 22.09
N LEU A 263 2.09 5.02 21.42
CA LEU A 263 2.30 5.14 19.98
C LEU A 263 2.87 3.85 19.39
N TYR A 264 2.68 3.67 18.10
CA TYR A 264 3.49 2.76 17.28
C TYR A 264 4.47 3.54 16.41
N LEU A 265 5.69 3.02 16.29
CA LEU A 265 6.60 3.35 15.23
C LEU A 265 6.58 2.21 14.21
N HIS A 266 6.29 2.50 12.94
CA HIS A 266 6.42 1.60 11.80
C HIS A 266 7.62 2.01 10.97
N ALA A 267 8.54 1.09 10.68
CA ALA A 267 9.71 1.34 9.85
C ALA A 267 10.31 0.02 9.35
N GLU A 268 11.43 0.11 8.66
CA GLU A 268 12.06 -1.09 8.10
C GLU A 268 12.58 -2.07 9.16
N ARG A 269 12.53 -3.37 8.82
CA ARG A 269 13.03 -4.45 9.68
C ARG A 269 14.54 -4.38 9.85
N ASN A 270 15.01 -4.89 10.99
CA ASN A 270 16.40 -4.97 11.38
C ASN A 270 17.14 -3.62 11.38
N ARG A 271 16.40 -2.52 11.57
CA ARG A 271 16.93 -1.17 11.72
C ARG A 271 16.81 -0.73 13.18
N THR A 272 17.68 0.19 13.58
CA THR A 272 17.68 0.76 14.93
C THR A 272 17.10 2.16 14.85
N PHE A 273 16.10 2.44 15.69
CA PHE A 273 15.46 3.74 15.78
C PHE A 273 15.49 4.28 17.19
N ALA A 274 15.67 5.59 17.31
CA ALA A 274 15.45 6.33 18.53
C ALA A 274 14.17 7.13 18.43
N LEU A 275 13.36 7.07 19.49
CA LEU A 275 12.24 7.99 19.71
C LEU A 275 12.73 9.15 20.56
N ASP A 276 12.46 10.37 20.10
CA ASP A 276 12.70 11.59 20.85
C ASP A 276 11.36 12.32 21.08
N VAL A 277 11.27 13.06 22.19
CA VAL A 277 10.15 13.93 22.53
C VAL A 277 10.59 15.38 22.63
N SER A 278 9.69 16.31 22.33
CA SER A 278 9.90 17.74 22.50
C SER A 278 8.63 18.42 23.00
N ALA A 279 8.77 19.45 23.82
CA ALA A 279 7.64 20.30 24.24
C ALA A 279 7.46 21.53 23.31
N ASP A 280 8.44 21.83 22.45
CA ASP A 280 8.51 23.10 21.71
C ASP A 280 9.04 22.98 20.26
N LEU A 281 9.27 21.74 19.79
CA LEU A 281 9.87 21.40 18.49
C LEU A 281 11.33 21.83 18.30
N LYS A 282 11.99 22.38 19.33
CA LYS A 282 13.38 22.84 19.27
C LYS A 282 14.28 21.94 20.08
N ASP A 283 13.96 21.75 21.35
CA ASP A 283 14.72 20.93 22.27
C ASP A 283 14.14 19.52 22.26
N TRP A 284 14.96 18.56 21.84
CA TRP A 284 14.57 17.16 21.70
C TRP A 284 15.28 16.31 22.74
N LEU A 285 14.50 15.62 23.56
CA LEU A 285 14.97 14.70 24.59
C LEU A 285 14.80 13.26 24.10
N PRO A 286 15.82 12.40 24.22
CA PRO A 286 15.69 11.00 23.85
C PRO A 286 14.78 10.28 24.86
N LEU A 287 13.82 9.51 24.34
CA LEU A 287 12.95 8.65 25.15
C LEU A 287 13.53 7.24 25.25
N ALA A 288 13.78 6.61 24.11
CA ALA A 288 14.29 5.25 24.03
C ALA A 288 14.91 4.96 22.66
N THR A 289 15.67 3.87 22.57
CA THR A 289 16.22 3.33 21.32
C THR A 289 15.92 1.85 21.24
N ASN A 290 15.43 1.40 20.08
CA ASN A 290 15.07 0.00 19.87
C ASN A 290 15.49 -0.46 18.47
N ARG A 291 15.82 -1.76 18.35
CA ARG A 291 16.05 -2.42 17.06
C ARG A 291 14.79 -3.16 16.66
N LEU A 292 14.21 -2.80 15.52
CA LEU A 292 12.93 -3.31 15.05
C LEU A 292 13.11 -4.67 14.39
N ALA A 293 12.81 -5.78 15.06
CA ALA A 293 12.88 -7.11 14.45
C ALA A 293 11.80 -7.28 13.35
N GLU A 294 10.58 -6.87 13.67
CA GLU A 294 9.37 -7.06 12.84
C GLU A 294 8.94 -5.78 12.11
N GLY A 295 9.72 -4.69 12.22
CA GLY A 295 9.42 -3.43 11.53
C GLY A 295 8.41 -2.54 12.24
N TYR A 296 8.03 -2.88 13.47
CA TYR A 296 7.25 -1.97 14.31
C TYR A 296 7.74 -1.96 15.76
N TRP A 297 7.35 -0.93 16.51
CA TRP A 297 7.60 -0.78 17.93
C TRP A 297 6.46 -0.05 18.63
N PHE A 298 5.74 -0.77 19.50
CA PHE A 298 4.83 -0.16 20.47
C PHE A 298 5.64 0.47 21.61
N PHE A 299 5.39 1.75 21.88
CA PHE A 299 6.06 2.49 22.94
C PHE A 299 5.08 3.26 23.82
N THR A 300 5.32 3.24 25.13
CA THR A 300 4.60 4.05 26.12
C THR A 300 5.54 5.10 26.70
N ASP A 301 5.26 6.38 26.45
CA ASP A 301 5.91 7.50 27.10
C ASP A 301 5.30 7.72 28.49
N THR A 302 5.98 7.21 29.52
CA THR A 302 5.60 7.38 30.92
C THR A 302 5.86 8.79 31.44
N THR A 303 6.58 9.63 30.68
CA THR A 303 6.89 11.02 31.05
C THR A 303 5.85 12.02 30.56
N ALA A 304 4.96 11.59 29.64
CA ALA A 304 3.90 12.42 29.06
C ALA A 304 3.04 13.19 30.09
N PRO A 305 2.67 12.66 31.28
CA PRO A 305 1.94 13.43 32.29
C PRO A 305 2.65 14.70 32.78
N GLY A 306 3.98 14.78 32.61
CA GLY A 306 4.81 15.91 33.00
C GLY A 306 4.76 17.10 32.03
N TYR A 307 4.12 16.94 30.86
CA TYR A 307 4.12 17.95 29.80
C TYR A 307 2.68 18.29 29.37
N PRO A 308 2.34 19.58 29.20
CA PRO A 308 1.02 19.97 28.70
C PRO A 308 0.84 19.67 27.20
N ILE A 309 1.94 19.56 26.46
CA ILE A 309 2.00 19.19 25.05
C ILE A 309 3.32 18.45 24.79
N SER A 310 3.25 17.42 23.96
CA SER A 310 4.41 16.64 23.52
C SER A 310 4.35 16.44 22.01
N PHE A 311 5.50 16.59 21.36
CA PHE A 311 5.74 16.25 19.96
C PHE A 311 6.72 15.09 19.91
N TYR A 312 6.47 14.11 19.04
CA TYR A 312 7.30 12.92 18.90
C TYR A 312 7.97 12.92 17.53
N ARG A 313 9.19 12.38 17.46
CA ARG A 313 9.84 12.01 16.21
C ARG A 313 10.58 10.70 16.37
N ALA A 314 10.74 10.00 15.26
CA ALA A 314 11.62 8.87 15.14
C ALA A 314 12.81 9.27 14.27
N ARG A 315 14.00 8.80 14.64
CA ARG A 315 15.20 8.91 13.81
C ARG A 315 15.90 7.57 13.73
N GLU A 316 16.29 7.21 12.52
CA GLU A 316 17.15 6.05 12.33
C GLU A 316 18.51 6.33 12.97
N VAL A 317 19.03 5.36 13.72
CA VAL A 317 20.34 5.43 14.35
C VAL A 317 21.28 4.57 13.51
N ALA A 318 22.34 5.17 13.00
CA ALA A 318 23.38 4.44 12.27
C ALA A 318 23.98 3.35 13.18
N PRO A 319 24.38 2.19 12.60
CA PRO A 319 24.99 1.10 13.35
C PRO A 319 26.23 1.50 14.16
#